data_AF-A0A6A3WG39-F1
#
_entry.id   AF-A0A6A3WG39-F1
#
_cell.length_a   1.000
_cell.length_b   1.000
_cell.length_c   1.000
_cell.angle_alpha   90.00
_cell.angle_beta   90.00
_cell.angle_gamma   90.00
#
_symmetry.space_group_name_H-M   'P 1'
#
loop_
_entity.id
_entity.type
_entity.pdbx_description
1 polymer ?
#
loop_
_entity_poly.entity_id
_entity_poly.type
_entity_poly.pdbx_seq_one_letter_code
_entity_poly.pdbx_strand_id
1 'polypeptide(L)'
;MDMDDDEFIIGRDLLATLGIDVDRQLEQLATHRDDKTSGDPFSQEADEPPAERHAATDDEVLAAVVVLIERALQHGFPPEKVDKLRLIVFAYDVWRLELRDDPPARVPPLEVKWA
;
A
#
# COMPACT_ATOMS: atom_id res chain seq x y z
N MET A 1 -39.53 17.08 21.92
CA MET A 1 -38.74 18.33 21.86
C MET A 1 -37.32 17.86 21.86
N ASP A 2 -36.71 18.02 20.69
CA ASP A 2 -35.42 17.48 20.33
C ASP A 2 -34.30 18.20 21.07
N MET A 3 -33.33 17.39 21.48
CA MET A 3 -31.94 17.68 21.86
C MET A 3 -31.72 19.01 22.60
N ASP A 4 -31.53 18.90 23.93
CA ASP A 4 -30.78 19.91 24.67
C ASP A 4 -29.41 20.05 23.98
N ASP A 5 -29.19 21.20 23.35
CA ASP A 5 -27.91 21.64 22.82
C ASP A 5 -26.94 21.85 24.01
N ASP A 6 -26.37 20.75 24.52
CA ASP A 6 -25.23 20.75 25.44
C ASP A 6 -23.92 21.12 24.69
N GLU A 7 -23.97 22.15 23.84
CA GLU A 7 -22.79 22.72 23.21
C GLU A 7 -22.11 23.67 24.21
N PHE A 8 -21.17 23.14 24.99
CA PHE A 8 -20.37 23.95 25.90
C PHE A 8 -19.28 24.71 25.12
N ILE A 9 -19.53 25.99 24.86
CA ILE A 9 -18.52 26.89 24.29
C ILE A 9 -17.51 27.25 25.39
N ILE A 10 -16.31 26.69 25.28
CA ILE A 10 -15.20 26.97 26.20
C ILE A 10 -14.73 28.43 25.99
N GLY A 11 -14.76 29.22 27.06
CA GLY A 11 -14.30 30.61 27.05
C GLY A 11 -12.80 30.74 26.77
N ARG A 12 -12.41 31.85 26.14
CA ARG A 12 -11.02 32.17 25.75
C ARG A 12 -10.05 32.16 26.93
N ASP A 13 -10.51 32.56 28.11
CA ASP A 13 -9.78 32.57 29.38
C ASP A 13 -9.47 31.17 29.90
N LEU A 14 -10.43 30.25 29.80
CA LEU A 14 -10.23 28.85 30.16
C LEU A 14 -9.28 28.15 29.17
N LEU A 15 -9.42 28.43 27.87
CA LEU A 15 -8.48 27.97 26.85
C LEU A 15 -7.06 28.46 27.13
N ALA A 16 -6.89 29.76 27.43
CA ALA A 16 -5.60 30.33 27.79
C ALA A 16 -5.00 29.71 29.06
N THR A 17 -5.84 29.40 30.06
CA THR A 17 -5.41 28.71 31.30
C THR A 17 -4.93 27.28 31.02
N LEU A 18 -5.57 26.59 30.07
CA LEU A 18 -5.14 25.29 29.59
C LEU A 18 -3.91 25.37 28.66
N GLY A 19 -3.40 26.57 28.39
CA GLY A 19 -2.26 26.81 27.52
C GLY A 19 -2.60 26.76 26.03
N ILE A 20 -3.88 26.82 25.69
CA ILE A 20 -4.39 26.77 24.31
C ILE A 20 -4.58 28.22 23.84
N ASP A 21 -3.67 28.67 22.98
CA ASP A 21 -3.75 29.94 22.27
C ASP A 21 -4.15 29.67 20.82
N VAL A 22 -5.45 29.76 20.55
CA VAL A 22 -6.05 29.42 19.26
C VAL A 22 -5.51 30.31 18.14
N ASP A 23 -5.26 31.59 18.41
CA ASP A 23 -4.77 32.54 17.41
C ASP A 23 -3.33 32.18 17.00
N ARG A 24 -2.47 31.90 17.98
CA ARG A 24 -1.09 31.47 17.73
C ARG A 24 -1.01 30.10 17.04
N GLN A 25 -1.89 29.17 17.40
CA GLN A 25 -1.96 27.85 16.76
C GLN A 25 -2.45 27.94 15.32
N LEU A 26 -3.39 28.83 15.04
CA LEU A 26 -3.88 29.07 13.69
C LEU A 26 -2.81 29.77 12.82
N GLU A 27 -2.06 30.71 13.39
CA GLU A 27 -0.91 31.34 12.72
C GLU A 27 0.18 30.30 12.36
N GLN A 28 0.49 29.38 13.28
CA GLN A 28 1.41 28.26 13.00
C GLN A 28 0.90 27.37 11.87
N LEU A 29 -0.40 27.07 11.83
CA LEU A 29 -1.00 26.26 10.77
C LEU A 29 -0.96 26.96 9.41
N ALA A 30 -1.26 28.26 9.38
CA ALA A 30 -1.21 29.06 8.15
C ALA A 30 0.22 29.22 7.61
N THR A 31 1.21 29.30 8.50
CA THR A 31 2.64 29.42 8.14
C THR A 31 3.21 28.10 7.62
N HIS A 32 2.61 26.96 7.96
CA HIS A 32 3.07 25.63 7.53
C HIS A 32 2.78 25.32 6.05
N ARG A 33 2.07 26.19 5.32
CA ARG A 33 1.78 26.02 3.88
C ARG A 33 3.05 26.09 3.00
N ASP A 34 4.10 26.77 3.48
CA ASP A 34 5.38 26.91 2.77
C ASP A 34 6.45 25.91 3.23
N ASP A 35 6.13 24.99 4.14
CA ASP A 35 7.03 23.86 4.38
C ASP A 35 6.99 22.97 3.14
N LYS A 36 8.07 23.00 2.36
CA LYS A 36 8.29 22.11 1.21
C LYS A 36 8.30 20.62 1.59
N THR A 37 8.16 20.30 2.88
CA THR A 37 7.91 18.96 3.42
C THR A 37 6.42 18.58 3.44
N SER A 38 5.49 19.52 3.20
CA SER A 38 4.09 19.19 2.87
C SER A 38 3.94 18.70 1.41
N GLY A 39 4.99 18.06 0.87
CA GLY A 39 4.73 17.04 -0.13
C GLY A 39 3.89 15.98 0.56
N ASP A 40 2.76 15.60 -0.04
CA ASP A 40 2.17 14.31 0.29
C ASP A 40 3.32 13.29 0.25
N PRO A 41 3.55 12.44 1.27
CA PRO A 41 4.56 11.39 1.18
C PRO A 41 4.30 10.43 0.00
N PHE A 42 3.11 10.52 -0.62
CA PHE A 42 2.73 9.88 -1.88
C PHE A 42 2.56 10.87 -3.06
N SER A 43 3.06 12.11 -2.95
CA SER A 43 3.31 12.97 -4.12
C SER A 43 4.35 12.26 -4.95
N GLN A 44 3.84 11.37 -5.81
CA GLN A 44 4.55 10.62 -6.82
C GLN A 44 5.34 11.64 -7.60
N GLU A 45 6.62 11.76 -7.21
CA GLU A 45 7.66 12.39 -8.00
C GLU A 45 7.41 11.88 -9.41
N ALA A 46 7.02 12.79 -10.31
CA ALA A 46 6.53 12.45 -11.64
C ALA A 46 7.41 11.33 -12.18
N ASP A 47 6.81 10.12 -12.28
CA ASP A 47 7.53 8.88 -12.49
C ASP A 47 8.62 9.14 -13.52
N GLU A 48 9.88 9.04 -13.09
CA GLU A 48 10.96 8.84 -14.03
C GLU A 48 10.48 7.69 -14.92
N PRO A 49 10.31 7.90 -16.25
CA PRO A 49 9.68 6.92 -17.11
C PRO A 49 10.40 5.61 -16.83
N PRO A 50 9.67 4.55 -16.39
CA PRO A 50 10.33 3.37 -15.86
C PRO A 50 11.33 2.93 -16.90
N ALA A 51 12.63 3.04 -16.55
CA ALA A 51 13.72 2.63 -17.41
C ALA A 51 13.31 1.27 -17.96
N GLU A 52 13.24 1.10 -19.29
CA GLU A 52 12.64 -0.05 -19.96
C GLU A 52 13.01 -1.35 -19.23
N ARG A 53 12.15 -1.76 -18.28
CA ARG A 53 12.43 -2.90 -17.45
C ARG A 53 12.21 -4.07 -18.39
N HIS A 54 13.30 -4.73 -18.74
CA HIS A 54 13.24 -5.85 -19.64
C HIS A 54 12.32 -6.87 -18.99
N ALA A 55 11.16 -7.11 -19.61
CA ALA A 55 10.21 -8.06 -19.09
C ALA A 55 10.92 -9.41 -19.01
N ALA A 56 10.93 -10.00 -17.80
CA ALA A 56 11.41 -11.35 -17.61
C ALA A 56 10.72 -12.27 -18.62
N THR A 57 11.53 -13.05 -19.31
CA THR A 57 11.03 -14.05 -20.25
C THR A 57 10.43 -15.23 -19.48
N ASP A 58 9.48 -15.93 -20.10
CA ASP A 58 8.88 -17.13 -19.51
C ASP A 58 9.95 -18.17 -19.11
N ASP A 59 11.03 -18.29 -19.89
CA ASP A 59 12.16 -19.19 -19.60
C ASP A 59 12.90 -18.80 -18.32
N GLU A 60 13.10 -17.50 -18.07
CA GLU A 60 13.73 -17.01 -16.84
C GLU A 60 12.84 -17.28 -15.62
N VAL A 61 11.52 -17.09 -15.77
CA VAL A 61 10.54 -17.41 -14.73
C VAL A 61 10.56 -18.92 -14.42
N LEU A 62 10.52 -19.77 -15.44
CA LEU A 62 10.58 -21.23 -15.29
C LEU A 62 11.89 -21.67 -14.61
N ALA A 63 13.03 -21.08 -14.98
CA ALA A 63 14.31 -21.37 -14.35
C ALA A 63 14.30 -21.02 -12.85
N ALA A 64 13.78 -19.86 -12.49
CA ALA A 64 13.66 -19.45 -11.08
C ALA A 64 12.71 -20.37 -10.29
N VAL A 65 11.63 -20.81 -10.92
CA VAL A 65 10.69 -21.77 -10.34
C VAL A 65 11.36 -23.12 -10.06
N VAL A 66 12.21 -23.62 -10.94
CA VAL A 66 12.99 -24.86 -10.70
C VAL A 66 13.92 -24.69 -9.50
N VAL A 67 14.61 -23.56 -9.37
CA VAL A 67 15.45 -23.24 -8.20
C VAL A 67 14.64 -23.24 -6.90
N LEU A 68 13.40 -22.73 -6.92
CA LEU A 68 12.52 -22.76 -5.75
C LEU A 68 12.13 -24.19 -5.34
N ILE A 69 11.90 -25.08 -6.31
CA ILE A 69 11.59 -26.49 -6.06
C ILE A 69 12.81 -27.19 -5.42
N GLU A 70 14.01 -26.96 -5.95
CA GLU A 70 15.24 -27.50 -5.37
C GLU A 70 15.46 -27.00 -3.94
N ARG A 71 15.26 -25.71 -3.71
CA ARG A 71 15.34 -25.11 -2.37
C ARG A 71 14.33 -25.75 -1.42
N ALA A 72 13.10 -26.00 -1.87
CA ALA A 72 12.09 -26.67 -1.05
C ALA A 72 12.56 -28.08 -0.60
N LEU A 73 13.18 -28.85 -1.50
CA LEU A 73 13.75 -30.16 -1.17
C LEU A 73 14.88 -30.05 -0.15
N GLN A 74 15.78 -29.07 -0.31
CA GLN A 74 16.87 -28.81 0.63
C GLN A 74 16.36 -28.47 2.04
N HIS A 75 15.19 -27.82 2.14
CA HIS A 75 14.54 -27.48 3.41
C HIS A 75 13.54 -28.54 3.91
N GLY A 76 13.61 -29.77 3.41
CA GLY A 76 12.87 -30.91 3.96
C GLY A 76 11.50 -31.14 3.34
N PHE A 77 11.20 -30.56 2.16
CA PHE A 77 10.03 -30.97 1.40
C PHE A 77 10.11 -32.47 1.04
N PRO A 78 9.04 -33.26 1.24
CA PRO A 78 9.08 -34.69 0.98
C PRO A 78 9.42 -35.01 -0.49
N PRO A 79 10.51 -35.75 -0.78
CA PRO A 79 10.96 -35.98 -2.14
C PRO A 79 9.95 -36.77 -2.97
N GLU A 80 9.21 -37.70 -2.36
CA GLU A 80 8.12 -38.45 -3.01
C GLU A 80 6.91 -37.60 -3.42
N LYS A 81 6.83 -36.33 -3.00
CA LYS A 81 5.78 -35.39 -3.42
C LYS A 81 6.28 -34.39 -4.47
N VAL A 82 7.55 -34.44 -4.88
CA VAL A 82 8.13 -33.43 -5.79
C VAL A 82 7.42 -33.37 -7.14
N ASP A 83 6.96 -34.51 -7.67
CA ASP A 83 6.26 -34.53 -8.95
C ASP A 83 4.88 -33.89 -8.86
N LYS A 84 4.20 -34.05 -7.72
CA LYS A 84 2.95 -33.32 -7.44
C LYS A 84 3.19 -31.82 -7.29
N LEU A 85 4.30 -31.43 -6.64
CA LEU A 85 4.70 -30.03 -6.53
C LEU A 85 4.95 -29.42 -7.91
N ARG A 86 5.73 -30.10 -8.77
CA ARG A 86 5.97 -29.68 -10.15
C ARG A 86 4.66 -29.51 -10.92
N LEU A 87 3.75 -30.48 -10.83
CA LEU A 87 2.45 -30.41 -11.51
C LEU A 87 1.67 -29.16 -11.11
N ILE A 88 1.58 -28.86 -9.81
CA ILE A 88 0.84 -27.69 -9.31
C ILE A 88 1.51 -26.40 -9.73
N VAL A 89 2.83 -26.32 -9.56
CA VAL A 89 3.61 -25.11 -9.82
C VAL A 89 3.58 -24.71 -11.30
N PHE A 90 3.61 -25.68 -12.21
CA PHE A 90 3.51 -25.44 -13.66
C PHE A 90 2.08 -25.39 -14.20
N ALA A 91 1.06 -25.71 -13.39
CA ALA A 91 -0.34 -25.65 -13.82
C ALA A 91 -0.88 -24.21 -13.92
N TYR A 92 -0.23 -23.25 -13.26
CA TYR A 92 -0.69 -21.88 -13.15
C TYR A 92 0.37 -20.89 -13.61
N ASP A 93 -0.01 -19.99 -14.50
CA ASP A 93 0.78 -18.86 -14.94
C ASP A 93 0.61 -17.67 -13.96
N VAL A 94 1.18 -17.82 -12.77
CA VAL A 94 1.08 -16.84 -11.67
C VAL A 94 2.44 -16.29 -11.22
N TRP A 95 3.53 -16.79 -11.79
CA TRP A 95 4.88 -16.50 -11.34
C TRP A 95 5.41 -15.25 -12.03
N ARG A 96 5.97 -14.32 -11.26
CA ARG A 96 6.61 -13.09 -11.78
C ARG A 96 7.93 -12.87 -11.05
N LEU A 97 8.99 -12.56 -11.80
CA LEU A 97 10.27 -12.14 -11.21
C LEU A 97 10.21 -10.69 -10.73
N GLU A 98 9.47 -9.85 -11.44
CA GLU A 98 9.23 -8.46 -11.11
C GLU A 98 7.72 -8.18 -11.17
N LEU A 99 7.19 -7.48 -10.17
CA LEU A 99 5.80 -7.02 -10.19
C LEU A 99 5.73 -5.86 -11.18
N ARG A 100 5.11 -6.10 -12.34
CA ARG A 100 4.87 -5.09 -13.37
C ARG A 100 3.71 -4.19 -12.96
N ASP A 101 3.55 -3.07 -13.66
CA ASP A 101 2.31 -2.30 -13.70
C ASP A 101 1.22 -3.11 -14.43
N ASP A 102 0.84 -4.24 -13.84
CA ASP A 102 -0.25 -5.03 -14.36
C ASP A 102 -1.54 -4.21 -14.26
N PRO A 103 -2.34 -4.17 -15.33
CA PRO A 103 -3.60 -3.44 -15.28
C PRO A 103 -4.44 -3.96 -14.11
N PRO A 104 -5.16 -3.08 -13.41
CA PRO A 104 -5.98 -3.48 -12.28
C PRO A 104 -6.89 -4.64 -12.68
N ALA A 105 -7.08 -5.58 -11.75
CA ALA A 105 -7.87 -6.78 -11.99
C ALA A 105 -9.19 -6.41 -12.67
N ARG A 106 -9.57 -7.15 -13.73
CA ARG A 106 -10.82 -6.94 -14.48
C ARG A 106 -12.04 -7.42 -13.69
N VAL A 107 -12.18 -6.93 -12.46
CA VAL A 107 -13.29 -7.20 -11.58
C VAL A 107 -14.08 -5.90 -11.42
N PRO A 108 -15.42 -5.95 -11.46
CA PRO A 108 -16.24 -4.80 -11.14
C PRO A 108 -15.87 -4.25 -9.75
N PRO A 109 -15.86 -2.92 -9.56
CA PRO A 109 -15.66 -2.31 -8.25
C PRO A 109 -16.67 -2.85 -7.24
N LEU A 110 -16.22 -3.05 -5.99
CA LEU A 110 -17.12 -3.43 -4.91
C LEU A 110 -18.10 -2.29 -4.61
N GLU A 111 -19.39 -2.50 -4.83
CA GLU A 111 -20.43 -1.56 -4.43
C GLU A 111 -20.70 -1.66 -2.93
N VAL A 112 -20.25 -0.66 -2.17
CA VAL A 112 -20.54 -0.55 -0.74
C VAL A 112 -21.92 0.12 -0.58
N LYS A 113 -22.89 -0.59 -0.01
CA LYS A 113 -24.19 0.00 0.36
C LYS A 113 -24.10 0.49 1.81
N TRP A 114 -24.24 1.80 2.01
CA TRP A 114 -24.45 2.37 3.34
C TRP A 114 -25.91 2.17 3.75
N ALA A 115 -26.12 1.69 4.97
CA ALA A 115 -27.44 1.53 5.58
C ALA A 115 -27.83 2.78 6.37
#